data_AF-A0A0J6SKW8-F1
#
_entry.id   AF-A0A0J6SKW8-F1
#
_cell.length_a   1.000
_cell.length_b   1.000
_cell.length_c   1.000
_cell.angle_alpha   90.00
_cell.angle_beta   90.00
_cell.angle_gamma   90.00
#
_symmetry.space_group_name_H-M   'P 1'
#
loop_
_entity.id
_entity.type
_entity.pdbx_description
1 polymer ?
#
loop_
_entity_poly.entity_id
_entity_poly.type
_entity_poly.pdbx_seq_one_letter_code
_entity_poly.pdbx_strand_id
1 'polypeptide(L)'
;MAAIQRKNLAQVGAGDPKVVALPGYREIPACLFPLKTDEAKAEYDRLARMVFDAGQMTVGKHSALCAYIVQFDGVTDAALQGKPPKGSHVENLIRSLKRLDLGGLDKPIAAPAGASVNKFARVGLPNRRR
;
A
#
# COMPACT_ATOMS: atom_id res chain seq x y z
N MET A 1 23.45 20.53 -30.17
CA MET A 1 23.31 20.08 -28.76
C MET A 1 21.82 19.95 -28.45
N ALA A 2 21.27 18.74 -28.50
CA ALA A 2 19.84 18.52 -28.25
C ALA A 2 19.59 18.35 -26.76
N ALA A 3 18.76 19.23 -26.18
CA ALA A 3 18.36 19.17 -24.79
C ALA A 3 17.44 17.94 -24.56
N ILE A 4 17.93 16.98 -23.78
CA ILE A 4 17.15 15.83 -23.32
C ILE A 4 16.10 16.37 -22.34
N GLN A 5 14.87 16.54 -22.82
CA GLN A 5 13.71 16.81 -21.97
C GLN A 5 13.56 15.66 -20.97
N ARG A 6 13.93 15.90 -19.71
CA ARG A 6 13.64 15.00 -18.60
C ARG A 6 12.12 14.96 -18.43
N LYS A 7 11.48 13.92 -18.99
CA LYS A 7 10.07 13.64 -18.72
C LYS A 7 9.91 13.45 -17.22
N ASN A 8 9.06 14.28 -16.61
CA ASN A 8 8.61 14.16 -15.23
C ASN A 8 8.06 12.75 -15.00
N LEU A 9 8.83 11.92 -14.31
CA LEU A 9 8.43 10.59 -13.83
C LEU A 9 7.47 10.65 -12.61
N ALA A 10 6.98 11.84 -12.28
CA ALA A 10 6.17 12.11 -11.10
C ALA A 10 4.65 11.89 -11.30
N GLN A 11 4.23 11.04 -12.24
CA GLN A 11 2.82 10.63 -12.37
C GLN A 11 2.67 9.13 -12.08
N VAL A 12 3.05 8.74 -10.85
CA VAL A 12 2.57 7.51 -10.24
C VAL A 12 1.27 7.88 -9.52
N GLY A 13 0.13 7.84 -10.22
CA GLY A 13 -1.18 8.14 -9.63
C GLY A 13 -2.21 8.70 -10.61
N ALA A 14 -1.77 9.45 -11.63
CA ALA A 14 -2.61 9.83 -12.75
C ALA A 14 -2.53 8.72 -13.81
N GLY A 15 -3.22 7.61 -13.57
CA GLY A 15 -3.41 6.59 -14.60
C GLY A 15 -3.88 7.24 -15.91
N ASP A 16 -3.43 6.70 -17.04
CA ASP A 16 -3.90 7.12 -18.37
C ASP A 16 -5.43 7.22 -18.35
N PRO A 17 -6.05 8.37 -18.69
CA PRO A 17 -7.51 8.54 -18.59
C PRO A 17 -8.29 7.51 -19.43
N LYS A 18 -7.62 6.84 -20.39
CA LYS A 18 -8.18 5.75 -21.18
C LYS A 18 -8.12 4.38 -20.50
N VAL A 19 -7.26 4.23 -19.49
CA VAL A 19 -7.16 3.01 -18.69
C VAL A 19 -8.07 3.18 -17.48
N VAL A 20 -9.34 2.81 -17.68
CA VAL A 20 -10.32 2.70 -16.59
C VAL A 20 -9.89 1.52 -15.73
N ALA A 21 -9.12 1.78 -14.67
CA ALA A 21 -8.96 0.81 -13.62
C ALA A 21 -10.36 0.42 -13.13
N LEU A 22 -10.62 -0.89 -12.98
CA LEU A 22 -11.85 -1.40 -12.36
C LEU A 22 -12.12 -0.60 -11.06
N PRO A 23 -13.36 -0.11 -10.82
CA PRO A 23 -13.64 0.82 -9.73
C PRO A 23 -13.09 0.39 -8.35
N GLY A 24 -13.11 -0.91 -8.05
CA GLY A 24 -12.56 -1.47 -6.81
C GLY A 24 -11.05 -1.29 -6.61
N TYR A 25 -10.28 -0.93 -7.64
CA TYR A 25 -8.86 -0.57 -7.50
C TYR A 25 -8.64 0.87 -7.06
N ARG A 26 -9.71 1.68 -6.93
CA ARG A 26 -9.65 3.05 -6.40
C ARG A 26 -10.08 3.16 -4.94
N GLU A 27 -10.56 2.08 -4.35
CA GLU A 27 -11.01 2.06 -2.96
C GLU A 27 -9.91 1.51 -2.07
N ILE A 28 -9.72 2.15 -0.91
CA ILE A 28 -8.81 1.65 0.11
C ILE A 28 -9.45 0.37 0.68
N PRO A 29 -8.79 -0.78 0.58
CA PRO A 29 -9.34 -2.02 1.12
C PRO A 29 -9.55 -1.89 2.63
N ALA A 30 -10.60 -2.53 3.16
CA ALA A 30 -10.80 -2.60 4.60
C ALA A 30 -9.69 -3.43 5.28
N CYS A 31 -9.50 -3.19 6.58
CA CYS A 31 -8.62 -4.04 7.38
C CYS A 31 -9.15 -5.49 7.41
N LEU A 32 -8.25 -6.47 7.28
CA LEU A 32 -8.61 -7.90 7.29
C LEU A 32 -9.08 -8.39 8.67
N PHE A 33 -8.79 -7.64 9.72
CA PHE A 33 -9.03 -8.05 11.10
C PHE A 33 -10.02 -7.11 11.77
N PRO A 34 -10.91 -7.64 12.63
CA PRO A 34 -11.84 -6.82 13.40
C PRO A 34 -11.05 -6.03 14.46
N LEU A 35 -11.04 -4.70 14.34
CA LEU A 35 -10.37 -3.79 15.27
C LEU A 35 -11.31 -3.39 16.41
N LYS A 36 -10.82 -3.45 17.64
CA LYS A 36 -11.61 -3.15 18.84
C LYS A 36 -11.61 -1.67 19.17
N THR A 37 -10.45 -1.03 19.11
CA THR A 37 -10.27 0.36 19.50
C THR A 37 -10.48 1.30 18.33
N ASP A 38 -11.05 2.48 18.61
CA ASP A 38 -11.25 3.52 17.59
C ASP A 38 -9.91 4.17 17.19
N GLU A 39 -8.93 4.19 18.10
CA GLU A 39 -7.56 4.60 17.79
C GLU A 39 -6.91 3.71 16.72
N ALA A 40 -7.08 2.39 16.80
CA ALA A 40 -6.55 1.48 15.79
C ALA A 40 -7.22 1.67 14.42
N LYS A 41 -8.52 1.97 14.40
CA LYS A 41 -9.24 2.29 13.14
C LYS A 41 -8.71 3.58 12.51
N ALA A 42 -8.55 4.63 13.33
CA ALA A 42 -8.02 5.91 12.86
C ALA A 42 -6.59 5.77 12.33
N GLU A 43 -5.74 4.99 13.00
CA GLU A 43 -4.37 4.74 12.57
C GLU A 43 -4.32 3.91 11.28
N TYR A 44 -5.21 2.93 11.13
CA TYR A 44 -5.36 2.19 9.87
C TYR A 44 -5.69 3.14 8.72
N ASP A 45 -6.74 3.95 8.87
CA ASP A 45 -7.18 4.87 7.82
C ASP A 45 -6.10 5.86 7.43
N ARG A 46 -5.36 6.37 8.41
CA ARG A 46 -4.24 7.30 8.19
C ARG A 46 -3.13 6.67 7.36
N LEU A 47 -2.65 5.50 7.77
CA LEU A 47 -1.56 4.80 7.07
C LEU A 47 -2.01 4.24 5.73
N ALA A 48 -3.25 3.73 5.64
CA ALA A 48 -3.80 3.19 4.42
C ALA A 48 -3.92 4.28 3.35
N ARG A 49 -4.40 5.48 3.71
CA ARG A 49 -4.42 6.64 2.81
C ARG A 49 -3.02 7.01 2.35
N MET A 50 -2.05 7.12 3.26
CA MET A 50 -0.67 7.46 2.91
C MET A 50 -0.04 6.48 1.91
N VAL A 51 -0.23 5.17 2.12
CA VAL A 51 0.30 4.12 1.22
C VAL A 51 -0.45 4.11 -0.11
N PHE A 52 -1.76 4.39 -0.09
CA PHE A 52 -2.62 4.46 -1.26
C PHE A 52 -2.30 5.68 -2.14
N ASP A 53 -2.16 6.86 -1.55
CA ASP A 53 -1.81 8.11 -2.23
C ASP A 53 -0.41 8.04 -2.86
N ALA A 54 0.52 7.30 -2.24
CA ALA A 54 1.82 6.99 -2.81
C ALA A 54 1.76 5.97 -3.98
N GLY A 55 0.59 5.41 -4.28
CA GLY A 55 0.39 4.38 -5.30
C GLY A 55 1.03 3.03 -4.96
N GLN A 56 1.48 2.84 -3.71
CA GLN A 56 2.22 1.65 -3.27
C GLN A 56 1.35 0.62 -2.54
N MET A 57 0.02 0.72 -2.64
CA MET A 57 -0.92 -0.22 -2.01
C MET A 57 -0.91 -1.59 -2.71
N THR A 58 0.11 -2.40 -2.40
CA THR A 58 0.22 -3.80 -2.84
C THR A 58 -0.40 -4.75 -1.82
N VAL A 59 -0.77 -5.96 -2.24
CA VAL A 59 -1.29 -7.01 -1.32
C VAL A 59 -0.33 -7.29 -0.17
N GLY A 60 0.99 -7.26 -0.43
CA GLY A 60 2.03 -7.42 0.59
C GLY A 60 2.04 -6.28 1.61
N LYS A 61 1.97 -5.02 1.14
CA LYS A 61 1.90 -3.85 2.02
C LYS A 61 0.58 -3.77 2.79
N HIS A 62 -0.54 -4.11 2.18
CA HIS A 62 -1.83 -4.19 2.87
C HIS A 62 -1.84 -5.27 3.96
N SER A 63 -1.29 -6.46 3.67
CA SER A 63 -1.12 -7.51 4.68
C SER A 63 -0.22 -7.07 5.84
N ALA A 64 0.90 -6.38 5.54
CA ALA A 64 1.80 -5.85 6.55
C ALA A 64 1.14 -4.74 7.40
N LEU A 65 0.35 -3.87 6.77
CA LEU A 65 -0.42 -2.83 7.45
C LEU A 65 -1.48 -3.44 8.39
N CYS A 66 -2.24 -4.42 7.91
CA CYS A 66 -3.22 -5.14 8.73
C CYS A 66 -2.54 -5.81 9.93
N ALA A 67 -1.40 -6.47 9.71
CA ALA A 67 -0.63 -7.09 10.79
C ALA A 67 -0.12 -6.06 11.81
N TYR A 68 0.35 -4.90 11.36
CA TYR A 68 0.76 -3.80 12.23
C TYR A 68 -0.41 -3.32 13.10
N ILE A 69 -1.56 -3.02 12.49
CA ILE A 69 -2.71 -2.46 13.19
C ILE A 69 -3.31 -3.43 14.20
N VAL A 70 -3.32 -4.75 13.94
CA VAL A 70 -3.75 -5.74 14.96
C VAL A 70 -2.87 -5.71 16.20
N GLN A 71 -1.55 -5.57 16.03
CA GLN A 71 -0.66 -5.48 17.19
C GLN A 71 -0.83 -4.15 17.91
N PHE A 72 -1.03 -3.06 17.16
CA PHE A 72 -1.31 -1.74 17.71
C PHE A 72 -2.60 -1.74 18.55
N ASP A 73 -3.69 -2.30 18.00
CA ASP A 73 -4.97 -2.47 18.70
C ASP A 73 -4.82 -3.25 20.02
N GLY A 74 -4.03 -4.33 20.00
CA GLY A 74 -3.73 -5.10 21.21
C GLY A 74 -2.91 -4.34 22.27
N VAL A 75 -1.99 -3.47 21.84
CA VAL A 75 -1.22 -2.60 22.75
C VAL A 75 -2.13 -1.50 23.33
N THR A 76 -2.96 -0.89 22.50
CA THR A 76 -3.92 0.14 22.92
C THR A 76 -4.97 -0.42 23.88
N ASP A 77 -5.55 -1.58 23.58
CA ASP A 77 -6.51 -2.26 24.47
C ASP A 77 -5.86 -2.60 25.84
N ALA A 78 -4.60 -3.07 25.84
CA ALA A 78 -3.86 -3.31 27.08
C ALA A 78 -3.63 -2.01 27.88
N ALA A 79 -3.26 -0.92 27.20
CA ALA A 79 -3.06 0.39 27.83
C ALA A 79 -4.36 0.95 28.43
N LEU A 80 -5.48 0.84 27.71
CA LEU A 80 -6.81 1.24 28.20
C LEU A 80 -7.24 0.44 29.44
N GLN A 81 -6.85 -0.83 29.52
CA GLN A 81 -7.09 -1.68 30.70
C GLN A 81 -6.08 -1.46 31.84
N GLY A 82 -5.12 -0.54 31.69
CA GLY A 82 -4.06 -0.29 32.67
C GLY A 82 -3.07 -1.46 32.83
N LYS A 83 -2.98 -2.34 31.83
CA LYS A 83 -2.09 -3.51 31.85
C LYS A 83 -0.86 -3.25 30.98
N PRO A 84 0.31 -3.79 31.35
CA PRO A 84 1.47 -3.74 30.47
C PRO A 84 1.18 -4.55 29.19
N PRO A 85 1.55 -4.02 28.00
CA PRO A 85 1.44 -4.77 26.75
C PRO A 85 2.38 -5.97 26.77
N LYS A 86 1.97 -7.07 26.15
CA LYS A 86 2.86 -8.24 26.00
C LYS A 86 4.04 -7.89 25.09
N GLY A 87 5.25 -8.31 25.46
CA GLY A 87 6.45 -8.08 24.65
C GLY A 87 6.32 -8.58 23.21
N SER A 88 5.61 -9.70 22.99
CA SER A 88 5.33 -10.23 21.66
C SER A 88 4.54 -9.28 20.76
N HIS A 89 3.63 -8.47 21.32
CA HIS A 89 2.91 -7.46 20.53
C HIS A 89 3.87 -6.37 20.07
N VAL A 90 4.75 -5.91 20.95
CA VAL A 90 5.74 -4.86 20.64
C VAL A 90 6.75 -5.35 19.59
N GLU A 91 7.28 -6.56 19.73
CA GLU A 91 8.20 -7.14 18.75
C GLU A 91 7.56 -7.33 17.37
N ASN A 92 6.33 -7.83 17.34
CA ASN A 92 5.60 -8.00 16.09
C ASN A 92 5.22 -6.65 15.46
N LEU A 93 4.94 -5.63 16.26
CA LEU A 93 4.68 -4.26 15.80
C LEU A 93 5.92 -3.69 15.09
N ILE A 94 7.11 -3.82 15.70
CA ILE A 94 8.38 -3.41 15.08
C ILE A 94 8.65 -4.18 13.79
N ARG A 95 8.41 -5.50 13.78
CA ARG A 95 8.59 -6.34 12.60
C ARG A 95 7.66 -5.94 11.45
N SER A 96 6.40 -5.68 11.75
CA SER A 96 5.42 -5.24 10.76
C SER A 96 5.72 -3.84 10.23
N LEU A 97 6.19 -2.92 11.09
CA LEU A 97 6.62 -1.59 10.69
C LEU A 97 7.80 -1.64 9.69
N LYS A 98 8.79 -2.50 9.96
CA LYS A 98 9.90 -2.74 9.03
C LYS A 98 9.44 -3.29 7.68
N ARG A 99 8.41 -4.16 7.68
CA ARG A 99 7.84 -4.72 6.44
C ARG A 99 6.98 -3.72 5.67
N LEU A 100 6.35 -2.77 6.36
CA LEU A 100 5.55 -1.72 5.74
C LEU A 100 6.44 -0.75 4.94
N ASP A 101 7.70 -0.59 5.36
CA ASP A 101 8.74 0.21 4.70
C ASP A 101 8.21 1.59 4.27
N LEU A 102 7.74 2.36 5.26
CA LEU A 102 7.20 3.70 5.03
C LEU A 102 8.27 4.66 4.48
N GLY A 103 9.55 4.43 4.79
CA GLY A 103 10.66 5.21 4.22
C GLY A 103 10.88 4.97 2.72
N GLY A 104 10.26 3.93 2.14
CA GLY A 104 10.27 3.64 0.71
C GLY A 104 9.14 4.30 -0.07
N LEU A 105 8.24 5.06 0.57
CA LEU A 105 7.07 5.65 -0.09
C LEU A 105 7.43 6.70 -1.15
N ASP A 106 8.51 7.46 -0.95
CA ASP A 106 9.00 8.45 -1.92
C ASP A 106 9.71 7.83 -3.13
N LYS A 107 10.02 6.53 -3.08
CA LYS A 107 10.69 5.85 -4.18
C LYS A 107 9.66 5.54 -5.25
N PRO A 108 9.84 6.01 -6.50
CA PRO A 108 8.96 5.60 -7.58
C PRO A 108 9.01 4.08 -7.72
N ILE A 109 7.85 3.46 -7.99
CA ILE A 109 7.75 2.02 -8.26
C ILE A 109 8.51 1.75 -9.55
N ALA A 110 9.81 1.50 -9.44
CA ALA A 110 10.64 1.16 -10.57
C ALA A 110 10.28 -0.25 -11.01
N ALA A 111 9.93 -0.41 -12.29
CA ALA A 111 9.92 -1.74 -12.89
C ALA A 111 11.33 -2.36 -12.72
N PRO A 112 11.44 -3.63 -12.32
CA PRO A 112 12.73 -4.26 -12.10
C PRO A 112 13.60 -4.15 -13.36
N ALA A 113 14.88 -3.82 -13.20
CA ALA A 113 15.82 -3.68 -14.31
C ALA A 113 15.92 -5.04 -15.04
N GLY A 114 15.43 -5.10 -16.28
CA GLY A 114 15.36 -6.33 -17.07
C GLY A 114 13.97 -6.97 -17.14
N ALA A 115 12.92 -6.32 -16.63
CA ALA A 115 11.54 -6.73 -16.91
C ALA A 115 11.34 -6.81 -18.42
N SER A 116 11.12 -8.02 -18.93
CA SER A 116 10.85 -8.21 -20.37
C SER A 116 9.61 -7.40 -20.73
N VAL A 117 9.71 -6.62 -21.80
CA VAL A 117 8.54 -5.95 -22.37
C VAL A 117 7.52 -7.04 -22.63
N ASN A 118 6.38 -6.98 -21.95
CA ASN A 118 5.34 -7.99 -22.08
C ASN A 118 5.09 -8.21 -23.58
N LYS A 119 5.34 -9.43 -24.07
CA LYS A 119 5.19 -9.75 -25.50
C LYS A 119 3.78 -9.45 -26.01
N PHE A 120 2.79 -9.46 -25.12
CA PHE A 120 1.40 -9.13 -25.39
C PHE A 120 1.09 -7.62 -25.32
N ALA A 121 2.01 -6.77 -24.89
CA ALA A 121 1.81 -5.32 -24.92
C ALA A 121 1.67 -4.78 -26.36
N ARG A 122 2.25 -5.49 -27.34
CA ARG A 122 2.15 -5.16 -28.77
C ARG A 122 1.01 -5.88 -29.48
N VAL A 123 0.59 -7.02 -28.96
CA VAL A 123 -0.50 -7.81 -29.52
C VAL A 123 -1.75 -7.39 -28.77
N GLY A 124 -2.37 -6.29 -29.22
CA GLY A 124 -3.60 -5.79 -28.62
C GLY A 124 -4.55 -6.97 -28.33
N LEU A 125 -5.08 -7.04 -27.11
CA LEU A 125 -6.06 -8.07 -26.75
C LEU A 125 -7.11 -8.08 -27.86
N PRO A 126 -7.41 -9.25 -28.47
CA PRO A 126 -8.41 -9.31 -29.51
C PRO A 126 -9.71 -8.76 -28.92
N ASN A 127 -10.08 -7.56 -29.37
CA ASN A 127 -11.36 -6.96 -29.06
C ASN A 127 -12.41 -7.96 -29.55
N ARG A 128 -12.99 -8.75 -28.64
CA ARG A 128 -14.31 -9.35 -28.87
C ARG A 128 -15.31 -8.19 -28.88
N ARG A 129 -15.34 -7.45 -29.98
CA ARG A 129 -16.55 -6.75 -30.39
C ARG A 129 -17.56 -7.83 -30.79
N ARG A 130 -18.77 -7.65 -30.26
CA ARG A 130 -19.98 -8.47 -30.37
C ARG A 130 -20.14 -9.22 -31.68
#